data_AF-A0A950M576-F1
#
_entry.id   AF-A0A950M576-F1
#
_cell.length_a   1.000
_cell.length_b   1.000
_cell.length_c   1.000
_cell.angle_alpha   90.00
_cell.angle_beta   90.00
_cell.angle_gamma   90.00
#
_symmetry.space_group_name_H-M   'P 1'
#
loop_
_entity.id
_entity.type
_entity.pdbx_description
1 polymer ?
#
loop_
_entity_poly.entity_id
_entity_poly.type
_entity_poly.pdbx_seq_one_letter_code
_entity_poly.pdbx_strand_id
1 'polypeptide(L)' 'QVLAAFRQEVARRWNLDALHQAVLTSQRRRRFHFEATTQGRIQSWDWQPFADASQRYMRNHIELDTLEAMARFPRVAP' A
#
# COMPACT_ATOMS: atom_id res chain seq x y z
N GLN A 1 -10.65 -39.47 15.88
CA GLN A 1 -11.00 -38.43 16.89
C GLN A 1 -10.48 -37.04 16.49
N VAL A 2 -9.20 -36.88 16.13
CA VAL A 2 -8.59 -35.59 15.74
C VAL A 2 -9.29 -34.88 14.56
N LEU A 3 -9.64 -35.59 13.49
CA LEU A 3 -10.35 -35.01 12.33
C LEU A 3 -11.71 -34.40 12.71
N ALA A 4 -12.46 -35.06 13.60
CA ALA A 4 -13.76 -34.58 14.04
C ALA A 4 -13.63 -33.30 14.87
N ALA A 5 -12.61 -33.23 15.74
CA ALA A 5 -12.30 -32.04 16.52
C ALA A 5 -11.99 -30.83 15.60
N PHE A 6 -11.18 -31.01 14.57
CA PHE A 6 -10.91 -29.93 13.61
C PHE A 6 -12.15 -29.49 12.83
N ARG A 7 -13.02 -30.42 12.42
CA ARG A 7 -14.28 -30.06 11.76
C ARG A 7 -15.20 -29.22 12.66
N GLN A 8 -15.29 -29.57 13.95
CA GLN A 8 -16.06 -28.78 14.93
C GLN A 8 -15.44 -27.41 15.17
N GLU A 9 -14.12 -27.33 15.29
CA GLU A 9 -13.41 -26.06 15.45
C GLU A 9 -13.67 -25.12 14.27
N VAL A 10 -13.63 -25.65 13.04
CA VAL A 10 -13.95 -24.88 11.83
C VAL A 10 -15.39 -24.38 11.86
N ALA A 11 -16.36 -25.26 12.12
CA ALA A 11 -17.77 -24.90 12.17
C ALA A 11 -18.09 -23.87 13.27
N ARG A 12 -17.33 -23.88 14.37
CA ARG A 12 -17.47 -22.90 15.46
C ARG A 12 -16.90 -21.53 15.11
N ARG A 13 -15.78 -21.48 14.36
CA ARG A 13 -15.10 -20.23 14.02
C ARG A 13 -15.67 -19.55 12.78
N TRP A 14 -16.15 -20.33 11.81
CA TRP A 14 -16.53 -19.80 10.51
C TRP A 14 -17.89 -20.31 10.07
N ASN A 15 -18.74 -19.37 9.65
CA ASN A 15 -19.87 -19.68 8.81
C ASN A 15 -19.37 -19.70 7.35
N LEU A 16 -19.08 -20.90 6.84
CA LEU A 16 -18.50 -21.08 5.50
C LEU A 16 -19.45 -20.66 4.38
N ASP A 17 -20.76 -20.88 4.54
CA ASP A 17 -21.76 -20.47 3.56
C ASP A 17 -21.86 -18.94 3.47
N ALA A 18 -21.90 -18.26 4.62
CA ALA A 18 -21.90 -16.80 4.67
C ALA A 18 -20.60 -16.22 4.08
N LEU A 19 -19.44 -16.81 4.38
CA LEU A 19 -18.17 -16.42 3.81
C LEU A 19 -18.17 -16.59 2.29
N HIS A 20 -18.67 -17.72 1.79
CA HIS A 20 -18.77 -17.99 0.36
C HIS A 20 -19.62 -16.94 -0.35
N GLN A 21 -20.79 -16.61 0.19
CA GLN A 21 -21.65 -15.55 -0.38
C GLN A 21 -21.01 -14.17 -0.32
N ALA A 22 -20.30 -13.85 0.76
CA ALA A 22 -19.57 -12.59 0.89
C ALA A 22 -18.46 -12.47 -0.18
N VAL A 23 -17.72 -13.56 -0.42
CA VAL A 23 -16.68 -13.61 -1.47
C VAL A 23 -17.31 -13.41 -2.85
N LEU A 24 -18.37 -14.13 -3.18
CA LEU A 24 -19.06 -13.99 -4.47
C LEU A 24 -19.59 -12.57 -4.70
N THR A 25 -20.19 -11.96 -3.67
CA THR A 25 -20.68 -10.58 -3.72
C THR A 25 -19.53 -9.60 -3.97
N SER A 26 -18.42 -9.77 -3.25
CA SER A 26 -17.21 -8.97 -3.39
C SER A 26 -16.63 -9.05 -4.80
N GLN A 27 -16.59 -10.27 -5.37
CA GLN A 27 -16.13 -10.50 -6.73
C GLN A 27 -17.04 -9.85 -7.79
N ARG A 28 -18.36 -10.00 -7.68
CA ARG A 28 -19.33 -9.39 -8.60
C ARG A 28 -19.18 -7.86 -8.63
N ARG A 29 -19.10 -7.23 -7.45
CA ARG A 29 -18.91 -5.79 -7.31
C ARG A 29 -17.60 -5.31 -7.97
N ARG A 30 -16.50 -6.03 -7.74
CA ARG A 30 -15.20 -5.68 -8.34
C ARG A 30 -15.18 -5.82 -9.85
N ARG A 31 -15.80 -6.87 -10.43
CA ARG A 31 -15.89 -7.03 -11.89
C ARG A 31 -16.63 -5.86 -12.52
N PHE A 32 -17.81 -5.53 -12.00
CA PHE A 32 -18.58 -4.38 -12.47
C PHE A 32 -17.79 -3.07 -12.39
N HIS A 33 -17.17 -2.78 -11.24
CA HIS A 33 -16.37 -1.56 -11.08
C HIS A 33 -15.17 -1.54 -12.03
N PHE A 34 -14.46 -2.66 -12.18
CA PHE A 34 -13.31 -2.77 -13.08
C PHE A 34 -13.70 -2.50 -14.54
N GLU A 35 -14.79 -3.12 -15.02
CA GLU A 35 -15.33 -2.88 -16.36
C GLU A 35 -15.67 -1.41 -16.59
N ALA A 36 -16.24 -0.72 -15.60
CA ALA A 36 -16.56 0.70 -15.71
C ALA A 36 -15.30 1.59 -15.69
N THR A 37 -14.34 1.33 -14.79
CA THR A 37 -13.15 2.18 -14.60
C THR A 37 -12.05 2.00 -15.65
N THR A 38 -12.14 0.96 -16.47
CA THR A 38 -11.20 0.69 -17.56
C THR A 38 -11.65 1.30 -18.90
N GLN A 39 -12.77 2.03 -18.91
CA GLN A 39 -13.26 2.75 -20.07
C GLN A 39 -12.83 4.23 -20.04
N GLY A 40 -12.52 4.80 -21.21
CA GLY A 40 -12.14 6.21 -21.34
C GLY A 40 -10.78 6.51 -20.72
N ARG A 41 -10.69 7.56 -19.89
CA ARG A 41 -9.45 7.93 -19.19
C ARG A 41 -9.30 7.08 -17.93
N ILE A 42 -8.34 6.17 -17.96
CA ILE A 42 -7.99 5.32 -16.81
C ILE A 42 -7.23 6.15 -15.77
N GLN A 43 -7.73 6.18 -14.54
CA GLN A 43 -7.04 6.77 -13.39
C GLN A 43 -6.23 5.69 -12.66
N SER A 44 -4.90 5.83 -12.65
CA SER A 44 -4.04 4.94 -11.88
C SER A 44 -4.21 5.17 -10.37
N TRP A 45 -4.10 4.09 -9.60
CA TRP A 45 -4.07 4.08 -8.13
C TRP A 45 -2.66 3.83 -7.58
N ASP A 46 -1.66 3.74 -8.47
CA ASP A 46 -0.28 3.57 -8.07
C ASP A 46 0.14 4.78 -7.24
N TRP A 47 0.73 4.53 -6.08
CA TRP A 47 1.30 5.61 -5.29
C TRP A 47 2.50 6.18 -6.02
N GLN A 48 2.42 7.45 -6.39
CA GLN A 48 3.54 8.19 -6.96
C GLN A 48 4.27 8.94 -5.82
N PRO A 49 5.49 8.52 -5.42
CA PRO A 49 6.29 9.31 -4.48
C PRO A 49 6.53 10.68 -5.07
N PHE A 50 6.29 11.71 -4.27
CA PHE A 50 6.71 13.07 -4.56
C PHE A 50 7.93 13.40 -3.70
N ALA A 51 9.04 13.65 -4.37
CA ALA A 51 10.19 14.30 -3.77
C ALA A 51 10.44 15.57 -4.58
N ASP A 52 10.23 16.71 -3.95
CA ASP A 52 10.42 17.99 -4.62
C ASP A 52 11.90 18.16 -4.99
N ALA A 53 12.21 17.92 -6.25
CA ALA A 53 13.57 18.02 -6.75
C ALA A 53 14.12 19.43 -6.53
N SER A 54 13.29 20.48 -6.59
CA SER A 54 13.75 21.87 -6.39
C SER A 54 14.32 22.12 -4.99
N GLN A 55 14.00 21.27 -4.02
CA GLN A 55 14.46 21.36 -2.62
C GLN A 55 15.53 20.33 -2.26
N ARG A 56 15.97 19.49 -3.22
CA ARG A 56 16.99 18.45 -2.96
C ARG A 56 18.38 18.89 -3.38
N TYR A 57 19.37 18.46 -2.61
CA TYR A 57 20.79 18.68 -2.83
C TYR A 57 21.14 20.17 -2.88
N MET A 58 22.25 20.52 -3.53
CA MET A 58 22.73 21.90 -3.62
C MET A 58 21.74 22.75 -4.40
N ARG A 59 21.33 23.87 -3.79
CA ARG A 59 20.52 24.93 -4.39
C ARG A 59 21.17 26.25 -4.04
N ASN A 60 21.12 27.21 -4.97
CA ASN A 60 21.78 28.51 -4.81
C ASN A 60 21.24 29.35 -3.64
N HIS A 61 20.09 28.99 -3.08
CA HIS A 61 19.51 29.65 -1.91
C HIS A 61 19.93 28.98 -0.57
N ILE A 62 20.84 28.00 -0.60
CA ILE A 62 21.35 27.27 0.56
C ILE A 62 22.88 27.45 0.60
N GLU A 63 23.40 27.89 1.74
CA GLU A 63 24.85 27.97 1.96
C GLU A 63 25.49 26.57 1.93
N LEU A 64 26.56 26.43 1.13
CA LEU A 64 27.16 25.13 0.81
C LEU A 64 27.66 24.40 2.05
N ASP A 65 28.42 25.08 2.91
CA ASP A 65 28.99 24.50 4.13
C ASP A 65 27.92 23.96 5.07
N THR A 66 26.77 24.64 5.14
CA THR A 66 25.64 24.22 5.99
C THR A 66 24.99 22.96 5.43
N LEU A 67 24.75 22.91 4.12
CA LEU A 67 24.18 21.74 3.46
C LEU A 67 25.06 20.50 3.63
N GLU A 68 26.37 20.65 3.42
CA GLU A 68 27.33 19.54 3.55
C GLU A 68 27.38 19.00 4.99
N ALA A 69 27.37 19.89 5.99
CA ALA A 69 27.34 19.50 7.40
C ALA A 69 26.03 18.77 7.78
N MET A 70 24.90 19.16 7.20
CA MET A 70 23.59 18.52 7.43
C MET A 70 23.45 17.16 6.72
N ALA A 71 23.98 17.05 5.49
CA ALA A 71 23.86 15.85 4.68
C ALA A 71 24.86 14.75 5.06
N ARG A 72 25.94 15.10 5.77
CA ARG A 72 26.98 14.16 6.18
C ARG A 72 26.66 13.51 7.54
N PHE A 73 26.66 12.19 7.57
CA PHE A 73 26.60 11.40 8.80
C PHE A 73 27.56 10.19 8.74
N PRO A 74 28.39 9.93 9.77
CA PRO A 74 28.54 10.70 11.01
C PRO A 74 29.23 12.05 10.78
N ARG A 75 29.00 13.01 11.68
CA ARG A 75 29.66 14.32 11.62
C ARG A 75 31.16 14.14 11.83
N VAL A 76 31.98 14.91 11.11
CA VAL A 76 33.43 14.97 11.37
C VAL A 76 33.62 15.61 12.73
N ALA A 77 34.24 14.89 13.67
CA ALA A 77 34.66 15.48 14.93
C ALA A 77 35.74 16.54 14.65
N PRO A 78 35.78 17.65 15.41
CA PRO A 78 36.83 18.66 15.27
C PRO A 78 38.23 18.06 15.45
#